data_AF-A0A832TL06-F1
#
_entry.id   AF-A0A832TL06-F1
#
_cell.length_a   1.000
_cell.length_b   1.000
_cell.length_c   1.000
_cell.angle_alpha   90.00
_cell.angle_beta   90.00
_cell.angle_gamma   90.00
#
_symmetry.space_group_name_H-M   'P 1'
#
loop_
_entity.id
_entity.type
_entity.pdbx_description
1 polymer ?
#
loop_
_entity_poly.entity_id
_entity_poly.type
_entity_poly.pdbx_seq_one_letter_code
_entity_poly.pdbx_strand_id
1 'polypeptide(L)'
;MKNRINAVVTLLIFHIILFFLFTGGCLEQSSRLSMENGNETTDDTDEVDNESSSTGHLKTEEVNLSDFETGNSSLAGNYRLEALDIELKAPQYELPLEESDISNYGEFSQRFLTDEAALEKLKENGFVVISNPYNPEEEDITAMYSRLGSERQLIFITSDTLLHLYHVQFDDSMSQVEQNELYDLLWELDKALLDASVEEYNSASGEEKEAARRNAAYFAVALSLLQPEEEQIKYQFDIPSSVKDNVKAELALIEAHESFSASPIFLYNEDYSQYVPRGHYTHSEKLQNYFKAFMWHGRMSMLLKGKLIEAEDPEKEARIQTIQASLIT
;
A
#
# COMPACT_ATOMS: atom_id res chain seq x y z
N MET A 1 -22.21 16.64 27.94
CA MET A 1 -22.49 16.30 26.52
C MET A 1 -21.25 16.36 25.65
N LYS A 2 -20.46 17.45 25.65
CA LYS A 2 -19.18 17.53 24.90
C LYS A 2 -18.22 16.36 25.13
N ASN A 3 -17.99 15.95 26.38
CA ASN A 3 -17.05 14.84 26.68
C ASN A 3 -17.54 13.47 26.21
N ARG A 4 -18.86 13.26 26.07
CA ARG A 4 -19.41 12.02 25.51
C ARG A 4 -19.29 11.99 23.98
N ILE A 5 -19.38 13.15 23.33
CA ILE A 5 -19.22 13.27 21.88
C ILE A 5 -17.76 13.03 21.51
N ASN A 6 -16.81 13.61 22.25
CA ASN A 6 -15.39 13.39 22.00
C ASN A 6 -14.99 11.92 22.21
N ALA A 7 -15.46 11.27 23.28
CA ALA A 7 -15.19 9.85 23.51
C ALA A 7 -15.75 8.94 22.41
N VAL A 8 -16.93 9.25 21.87
CA VAL A 8 -17.53 8.48 20.76
C VAL A 8 -16.76 8.68 19.46
N VAL A 9 -16.28 9.90 19.18
CA VAL A 9 -15.47 10.20 17.99
C VAL A 9 -14.11 9.50 18.07
N THR A 10 -13.43 9.52 19.21
CA THR A 10 -12.15 8.82 19.40
C THR A 10 -12.32 7.30 19.25
N LEU A 11 -13.39 6.73 19.79
CA LEU A 11 -13.66 5.30 19.65
C LEU A 11 -13.98 4.90 18.20
N LEU A 12 -14.65 5.78 17.45
CA LEU A 12 -14.96 5.57 16.03
C LEU A 12 -13.69 5.59 15.17
N ILE A 13 -12.79 6.56 15.41
CA ILE A 13 -11.50 6.65 14.72
C ILE A 13 -10.65 5.41 15.01
N PHE A 14 -10.63 4.95 16.26
CA PHE A 14 -9.89 3.74 16.64
C PHE A 14 -10.42 2.48 15.93
N HIS A 15 -11.74 2.34 15.78
CA HIS A 15 -12.34 1.20 15.04
C HIS A 15 -12.08 1.27 13.54
N ILE A 16 -12.02 2.49 12.96
CA ILE A 16 -11.68 2.67 11.54
C ILE A 16 -10.22 2.26 11.29
N ILE A 17 -9.28 2.70 12.15
CA ILE A 17 -7.87 2.33 12.05
C ILE A 17 -7.68 0.82 12.22
N LEU A 18 -8.37 0.19 13.18
CA LEU A 18 -8.29 -1.25 13.40
C LEU A 18 -8.83 -2.05 12.20
N PHE A 19 -9.87 -1.55 11.51
CA PHE A 19 -10.43 -2.20 10.32
C PHE A 19 -9.48 -2.16 9.11
N PHE A 20 -8.70 -1.08 8.96
CA PHE A 20 -7.69 -0.97 7.90
C PHE A 20 -6.46 -1.86 8.14
N LEU A 21 -6.05 -2.07 9.41
CA LEU A 21 -4.95 -2.98 9.75
C LEU A 21 -5.23 -4.45 9.40
N PHE A 22 -6.50 -4.88 9.34
CA PHE A 22 -6.88 -6.25 8.99
C PHE A 22 -7.20 -6.47 7.51
N THR A 23 -7.33 -5.42 6.71
CA THR A 23 -7.73 -5.51 5.28
C THR A 23 -6.66 -5.00 4.30
N GLY A 24 -5.62 -4.31 4.80
CA GLY A 24 -4.52 -3.76 3.99
C GLY A 24 -3.31 -4.69 3.80
N GLY A 25 -3.45 -5.99 4.06
CA GLY A 25 -2.38 -6.97 3.90
C GLY A 25 -2.36 -7.59 2.50
N CYS A 26 -1.92 -6.86 1.49
CA CYS A 26 -1.32 -7.41 0.26
C CYS A 26 -0.73 -6.27 -0.60
N LEU A 27 0.54 -5.95 -0.39
CA LEU A 27 1.37 -5.28 -1.38
C LEU A 27 2.79 -5.85 -1.33
N GLU A 28 3.27 -6.19 -2.52
CA GLU A 28 4.63 -6.63 -2.88
C GLU A 28 5.10 -8.02 -2.45
N GLN A 29 4.59 -9.06 -3.12
CA GLN A 29 5.43 -10.21 -3.49
C GLN A 29 4.94 -10.90 -4.78
N SER A 30 5.11 -10.24 -5.93
CA SER A 30 4.97 -10.92 -7.24
C SER A 30 5.93 -10.35 -8.29
N SER A 31 7.23 -10.43 -8.02
CA SER A 31 8.24 -10.23 -9.06
C SER A 31 9.50 -11.08 -8.81
N ARG A 32 9.31 -12.38 -8.57
CA ARG A 32 10.34 -13.42 -8.77
C ARG A 32 9.75 -14.78 -8.42
N LEU A 33 9.27 -15.51 -9.43
CA LEU A 33 9.24 -16.97 -9.54
C LEU A 33 8.43 -17.33 -10.80
N SER A 34 9.09 -17.29 -11.95
CA SER A 34 8.57 -17.88 -13.18
C SER A 34 9.67 -18.67 -13.87
N MET A 35 10.03 -19.81 -13.27
CA MET A 35 10.58 -20.97 -13.98
C MET A 35 10.43 -22.22 -13.11
N GLU A 36 9.32 -22.94 -13.21
CA GLU A 36 9.33 -24.40 -13.13
C GLU A 36 8.06 -25.00 -13.74
N ASN A 37 8.25 -25.98 -14.64
CA ASN A 37 7.20 -26.75 -15.29
C ASN A 37 6.48 -27.65 -14.28
N GLY A 38 5.15 -27.63 -14.28
CA GLY A 38 4.31 -28.56 -13.53
C GLY A 38 3.05 -28.87 -14.33
N ASN A 39 3.01 -30.09 -14.86
CA ASN A 39 1.91 -30.68 -15.61
C ASN A 39 0.76 -31.00 -14.65
N GLU A 40 -0.41 -30.40 -14.81
CA GLU A 40 -1.61 -30.77 -14.06
C GLU A 40 -2.84 -30.91 -14.96
N THR A 41 -3.65 -31.87 -14.53
CA THR A 41 -4.52 -32.72 -15.32
C THR A 41 -5.90 -32.09 -15.47
N THR A 42 -6.44 -32.20 -16.67
CA THR A 42 -7.84 -31.93 -17.03
C THR A 42 -8.81 -32.83 -16.28
N ASP A 43 -9.68 -32.25 -15.44
CA ASP A 43 -11.09 -32.65 -15.35
C ASP A 43 -11.87 -31.57 -14.58
N ASP A 44 -12.71 -30.83 -15.30
CA ASP A 44 -14.10 -30.53 -14.93
C ASP A 44 -14.65 -29.55 -15.98
N THR A 45 -15.42 -30.12 -16.89
CA THR A 45 -16.27 -29.44 -17.86
C THR A 45 -17.42 -28.75 -17.16
N ASP A 46 -17.33 -27.43 -17.00
CA ASP A 46 -18.51 -26.57 -17.03
C ASP A 46 -18.56 -25.90 -18.40
N GLU A 47 -19.37 -26.47 -19.29
CA GLU A 47 -19.77 -25.83 -20.55
C GLU A 47 -20.50 -24.52 -20.22
N VAL A 48 -19.76 -23.42 -20.21
CA VAL A 48 -20.36 -22.10 -20.42
C VAL A 48 -20.56 -21.97 -21.92
N ASP A 49 -21.80 -22.21 -22.35
CA ASP A 49 -22.27 -21.96 -23.69
C ASP A 49 -21.83 -20.56 -24.15
N ASN A 50 -20.80 -20.55 -25.00
CA ASN A 50 -20.33 -19.35 -25.68
C ASN A 50 -21.26 -19.11 -26.87
N GLU A 51 -22.54 -18.85 -26.60
CA GLU A 51 -23.43 -18.27 -27.60
C GLU A 51 -22.96 -16.84 -27.82
N SER A 52 -22.39 -16.63 -29.01
CA SER A 52 -22.22 -15.34 -29.68
C SER A 52 -23.56 -14.57 -29.68
N SER A 53 -23.85 -13.89 -28.59
CA SER A 53 -24.96 -12.96 -28.49
C SER A 53 -24.53 -11.64 -29.13
N SER A 54 -24.61 -11.60 -30.45
CA SER A 54 -24.88 -10.38 -31.21
C SER A 54 -26.28 -9.87 -30.86
N THR A 55 -26.46 -9.38 -29.65
CA THR A 55 -27.63 -8.58 -29.33
C THR A 55 -27.13 -7.16 -29.14
N GLY A 56 -27.55 -6.26 -30.03
CA GLY A 56 -27.33 -4.82 -29.92
C GLY A 56 -28.10 -4.24 -28.74
N HIS A 57 -28.05 -4.89 -27.59
CA HIS A 57 -28.88 -4.63 -26.43
C HIS A 57 -28.13 -5.08 -25.17
N LEU A 58 -27.66 -4.12 -24.38
CA LEU A 58 -27.01 -4.38 -23.10
C LEU A 58 -28.09 -4.40 -22.02
N LYS A 59 -28.22 -5.54 -21.35
CA LYS A 59 -29.09 -5.71 -20.20
C LYS A 59 -28.27 -6.14 -18.99
N THR A 60 -28.29 -5.35 -17.93
CA THR A 60 -27.69 -5.69 -16.63
C THR A 60 -28.77 -5.78 -15.58
N GLU A 61 -28.58 -6.65 -14.59
CA GLU A 61 -29.47 -6.74 -13.45
C GLU A 61 -29.15 -5.64 -12.42
N GLU A 62 -30.14 -5.31 -11.59
CA GLU A 62 -29.93 -4.42 -10.45
C GLU A 62 -29.02 -5.13 -9.44
N VAL A 63 -27.97 -4.44 -9.00
CA VAL A 63 -27.14 -4.92 -7.89
C VAL A 63 -27.50 -4.10 -6.66
N ASN A 64 -28.20 -4.74 -5.73
CA ASN A 64 -28.49 -4.16 -4.43
C ASN A 64 -27.82 -5.00 -3.34
N LEU A 65 -26.82 -4.42 -2.69
CA LEU A 65 -26.08 -5.06 -1.62
C LEU A 65 -26.67 -4.77 -0.23
N SER A 66 -27.84 -4.11 -0.15
CA SER A 66 -28.48 -3.77 1.12
C SER A 66 -28.85 -4.96 1.98
N ASP A 67 -29.09 -6.11 1.35
CA ASP A 67 -29.56 -7.33 2.00
C ASP A 67 -28.40 -8.25 2.39
N PHE A 68 -27.16 -7.90 2.03
CA PHE A 68 -25.96 -8.59 2.45
C PHE A 68 -25.64 -8.21 3.90
N GLU A 69 -25.97 -9.11 4.85
CA GLU A 69 -25.53 -9.01 6.25
C GLU A 69 -24.02 -9.30 6.40
N THR A 70 -23.18 -8.52 5.73
CA THR A 70 -21.75 -8.45 6.08
C THR A 70 -21.59 -7.37 7.14
N GLY A 71 -21.35 -7.82 8.37
CA GLY A 71 -21.21 -6.97 9.55
C GLY A 71 -20.47 -5.67 9.27
N ASN A 72 -21.13 -4.55 9.57
CA ASN A 72 -20.60 -3.18 9.57
C ASN A 72 -20.01 -2.62 8.26
N SER A 73 -20.26 -3.20 7.08
CA SER A 73 -19.88 -2.52 5.82
C SER A 73 -20.87 -1.40 5.49
N SER A 74 -20.51 -0.14 5.78
CA SER A 74 -21.29 1.05 5.37
C SER A 74 -21.44 1.15 3.86
N LEU A 75 -20.54 0.53 3.09
CA LEU A 75 -20.58 0.48 1.64
C LEU A 75 -21.72 -0.42 1.15
N ALA A 76 -21.81 -1.66 1.66
CA ALA A 76 -22.83 -2.62 1.21
C ALA A 76 -24.26 -2.11 1.43
N GLY A 77 -24.51 -1.45 2.58
CA GLY A 77 -25.82 -0.87 2.88
C GLY A 77 -26.23 0.32 2.01
N ASN A 78 -25.28 1.00 1.34
CA ASN A 78 -25.53 2.21 0.56
C ASN A 78 -25.21 2.05 -0.94
N TYR A 79 -24.63 0.92 -1.36
CA TYR A 79 -24.33 0.66 -2.76
C TYR A 79 -25.55 0.12 -3.49
N ARG A 80 -25.96 0.83 -4.55
CA ARG A 80 -27.01 0.40 -5.47
C ARG A 80 -26.55 0.68 -6.89
N LEU A 81 -26.58 -0.34 -7.73
CA LEU A 81 -26.42 -0.21 -9.16
C LEU A 81 -27.77 -0.50 -9.81
N GLU A 82 -28.33 0.51 -10.49
CA GLU A 82 -29.59 0.34 -11.20
C GLU A 82 -29.41 -0.62 -12.38
N ALA A 83 -30.46 -1.40 -12.66
CA ALA A 83 -30.51 -2.23 -13.86
C ALA A 83 -30.40 -1.34 -15.10
N LEU A 84 -29.51 -1.70 -16.02
CA LEU A 84 -29.33 -1.02 -17.29
C LEU A 84 -30.01 -1.85 -18.37
N ASP A 85 -30.89 -1.23 -19.16
CA ASP A 85 -31.59 -1.87 -20.28
C ASP A 85 -31.51 -0.89 -21.45
N ILE A 86 -30.47 -1.05 -22.29
CA ILE A 86 -30.15 -0.12 -23.37
C ILE A 86 -29.92 -0.83 -24.69
N GLU A 87 -30.44 -0.24 -25.76
CA GLU A 87 -30.13 -0.63 -27.13
C GLU A 87 -28.76 -0.04 -27.54
N LEU A 88 -27.81 -0.90 -27.88
CA LEU A 88 -26.49 -0.54 -28.37
C LEU A 88 -26.60 -0.05 -29.82
N LYS A 89 -26.39 1.25 -30.02
CA LYS A 89 -26.43 1.89 -31.35
C LYS A 89 -25.07 2.01 -32.02
N ALA A 90 -24.08 1.26 -31.55
CA ALA A 90 -22.75 1.24 -32.14
C ALA A 90 -22.79 0.50 -33.49
N PRO A 91 -22.28 1.09 -34.58
CA PRO A 91 -22.13 0.41 -35.87
C PRO A 91 -21.37 -0.90 -35.67
N GLN A 92 -21.93 -2.00 -36.17
CA GLN A 92 -21.29 -3.32 -36.14
C GLN A 92 -20.46 -3.51 -37.40
N TYR A 93 -19.42 -4.33 -37.30
CA TYR A 93 -18.58 -4.77 -38.41
C TYR A 93 -18.38 -6.28 -38.34
N GLU A 94 -18.06 -6.90 -39.48
CA GLU A 94 -17.74 -8.32 -39.53
C GLU A 94 -16.21 -8.53 -39.56
N LEU A 95 -15.79 -9.70 -39.08
CA LEU A 95 -14.39 -10.13 -39.11
C LEU A 95 -14.18 -11.20 -40.20
N PRO A 96 -13.01 -11.24 -40.86
CA PRO A 96 -11.89 -10.31 -40.70
C PRO A 96 -12.16 -8.93 -41.31
N LEU A 97 -11.57 -7.87 -40.75
CA LEU A 97 -11.73 -6.50 -41.25
C LEU A 97 -11.10 -6.34 -42.65
N GLU A 98 -11.82 -5.68 -43.57
CA GLU A 98 -11.23 -5.18 -44.80
C GLU A 98 -10.60 -3.79 -44.58
N GLU A 99 -9.52 -3.50 -45.30
CA GLU A 99 -8.82 -2.20 -45.19
C GLU A 99 -9.71 -1.01 -45.56
N SER A 100 -10.70 -1.24 -46.43
CA SER A 100 -11.71 -0.24 -46.81
C SER A 100 -12.72 0.08 -45.70
N ASP A 101 -12.87 -0.82 -44.71
CA ASP A 101 -13.81 -0.64 -43.61
C ASP A 101 -13.22 0.25 -42.49
N ILE A 102 -11.90 0.40 -42.46
CA ILE A 102 -11.18 1.17 -41.45
C ILE A 102 -11.03 2.62 -41.91
N SER A 103 -11.82 3.51 -41.30
CA SER A 103 -11.62 4.95 -41.42
C SER A 103 -10.20 5.30 -40.97
N ASN A 104 -9.45 6.09 -41.75
CA ASN A 104 -8.06 6.53 -41.51
C ASN A 104 -6.94 5.48 -41.68
N TYR A 105 -7.24 4.28 -42.19
CA TYR A 105 -6.28 3.17 -42.29
C TYR A 105 -4.92 3.55 -42.88
N GLY A 106 -4.89 4.32 -43.97
CA GLY A 106 -3.64 4.68 -44.65
C GLY A 106 -2.68 5.51 -43.78
N GLU A 107 -3.20 6.49 -43.01
CA GLU A 107 -2.37 7.30 -42.11
C GLU A 107 -1.96 6.49 -40.88
N PHE A 108 -2.88 5.70 -40.32
CA PHE A 108 -2.64 4.91 -39.12
C PHE A 108 -1.63 3.76 -39.36
N SER A 109 -1.85 2.95 -40.39
CA SER A 109 -1.01 1.77 -40.69
C SER A 109 0.44 2.16 -40.98
N GLN A 110 0.67 3.21 -41.78
CA GLN A 110 2.01 3.71 -42.08
C GLN A 110 2.78 4.18 -40.85
N ARG A 111 2.05 4.64 -39.82
CA ARG A 111 2.63 5.24 -38.64
C ARG A 111 2.82 4.26 -37.48
N PHE A 112 1.86 3.35 -37.29
CA PHE A 112 1.76 2.51 -36.11
C PHE A 112 1.87 1.01 -36.40
N LEU A 113 1.55 0.56 -37.62
CA LEU A 113 1.52 -0.85 -38.00
C LEU A 113 2.55 -1.16 -39.09
N THR A 114 3.83 -0.98 -38.73
CA THR A 114 4.95 -1.31 -39.63
C THR A 114 5.29 -2.80 -39.64
N ASP A 115 4.75 -3.57 -38.69
CA ASP A 115 4.89 -5.03 -38.60
C ASP A 115 3.71 -5.75 -39.26
N GLU A 116 4.02 -6.65 -40.19
CA GLU A 116 3.03 -7.45 -40.92
C GLU A 116 2.23 -8.36 -39.98
N ALA A 117 2.83 -8.86 -38.90
CA ALA A 117 2.11 -9.67 -37.91
C ALA A 117 1.05 -8.85 -37.14
N ALA A 118 1.36 -7.59 -36.81
CA ALA A 118 0.41 -6.69 -36.17
C ALA A 118 -0.77 -6.35 -37.11
N LEU A 119 -0.49 -6.23 -38.41
CA LEU A 119 -1.52 -5.99 -39.43
C LEU A 119 -2.50 -7.17 -39.54
N GLU A 120 -1.98 -8.39 -39.60
CA GLU A 120 -2.81 -9.60 -39.64
C GLU A 120 -3.65 -9.74 -38.37
N LYS A 121 -3.08 -9.40 -37.20
CA LYS A 121 -3.83 -9.40 -35.94
C LYS A 121 -4.94 -8.37 -35.90
N LEU A 122 -4.74 -7.18 -36.48
CA LEU A 122 -5.80 -6.17 -36.61
C LEU A 122 -6.94 -6.69 -37.49
N LYS A 123 -6.61 -7.33 -38.63
CA LYS A 123 -7.62 -7.88 -39.55
C LYS A 123 -8.39 -9.03 -38.91
N GLU A 124 -7.69 -9.94 -38.24
CA GLU A 124 -8.27 -11.13 -37.58
C GLU A 124 -9.18 -10.74 -36.41
N ASN A 125 -8.73 -9.84 -35.53
CA ASN A 125 -9.40 -9.57 -34.24
C ASN A 125 -10.21 -8.28 -34.20
N GLY A 126 -10.06 -7.40 -35.19
CA GLY A 126 -10.62 -6.05 -35.15
C GLY A 126 -9.83 -5.05 -34.28
N PHE A 127 -8.81 -5.52 -33.56
CA PHE A 127 -7.88 -4.70 -32.78
C PHE A 127 -6.49 -5.32 -32.73
N VAL A 128 -5.49 -4.52 -32.36
CA VAL A 128 -4.13 -4.99 -32.13
C VAL A 128 -3.48 -4.19 -31.00
N VAL A 129 -2.65 -4.87 -30.19
CA VAL A 129 -1.84 -4.24 -29.15
C VAL A 129 -0.40 -4.18 -29.65
N ILE A 130 0.18 -2.98 -29.66
CA ILE A 130 1.55 -2.74 -30.10
C ILE A 130 2.34 -2.07 -28.97
N SER A 131 3.67 -2.24 -28.99
CA SER A 131 4.56 -1.49 -28.11
C SER A 131 4.41 0.02 -28.35
N ASN A 132 4.54 0.82 -27.28
CA ASN A 132 4.46 2.26 -27.39
C ASN A 132 5.54 2.79 -28.36
N PRO A 133 5.17 3.36 -29.52
CA PRO A 133 6.13 3.80 -30.53
C PRO A 133 6.82 5.12 -30.15
N TYR A 134 6.33 5.83 -29.14
CA TYR A 134 6.88 7.10 -28.68
C TYR A 134 7.92 6.89 -27.57
N ASN A 135 7.56 6.10 -26.57
CA ASN A 135 8.42 5.79 -25.43
C ASN A 135 8.06 4.38 -24.88
N PRO A 136 8.86 3.35 -25.20
CA PRO A 136 8.60 1.98 -24.74
C PRO A 136 8.63 1.81 -23.21
N GLU A 137 9.29 2.73 -22.49
CA GLU A 137 9.45 2.72 -21.04
C GLU A 137 8.54 3.77 -20.37
N GLU A 138 7.48 4.23 -21.06
CA GLU A 138 6.55 5.21 -20.49
C GLU A 138 5.68 4.58 -19.40
N GLU A 139 5.73 5.15 -18.20
CA GLU A 139 4.90 4.76 -17.07
C GLU A 139 3.84 5.83 -16.74
N ASP A 140 3.99 7.06 -17.25
CA ASP A 140 2.99 8.11 -17.08
C ASP A 140 1.86 7.96 -18.11
N ILE A 141 0.73 7.46 -17.64
CA ILE A 141 -0.48 7.31 -18.44
C ILE A 141 -0.90 8.63 -19.11
N THR A 142 -0.69 9.78 -18.44
CA THR A 142 -1.12 11.09 -18.94
C THR A 142 -0.22 11.62 -20.06
N ALA A 143 1.05 11.19 -20.10
CA ALA A 143 1.99 11.56 -21.14
C ALA A 143 1.53 11.04 -22.50
N MET A 144 1.02 9.80 -22.55
CA MET A 144 0.51 9.20 -23.79
C MET A 144 -0.73 9.94 -24.31
N TYR A 145 -1.70 10.24 -23.44
CA TYR A 145 -2.89 11.03 -23.80
C TYR A 145 -2.51 12.42 -24.32
N SER A 146 -1.57 13.10 -23.66
CA SER A 146 -1.07 14.41 -24.07
C SER A 146 -0.37 14.35 -25.42
N ARG A 147 0.43 13.31 -25.67
CA ARG A 147 1.14 13.09 -26.92
C ARG A 147 0.18 12.88 -28.09
N LEU A 148 -0.76 11.94 -27.95
CA LEU A 148 -1.78 11.66 -28.97
C LEU A 148 -2.57 12.93 -29.31
N GLY A 149 -2.94 13.71 -28.29
CA GLY A 149 -3.65 14.98 -28.47
C GLY A 149 -2.82 16.01 -29.25
N SER A 150 -1.54 16.17 -28.90
CA SER A 150 -0.63 17.10 -29.58
C SER A 150 -0.41 16.74 -31.06
N GLU A 151 -0.43 15.45 -31.37
CA GLU A 151 -0.24 14.92 -32.72
C GLU A 151 -1.56 14.70 -33.47
N ARG A 152 -2.68 15.16 -32.90
CA ARG A 152 -4.03 15.06 -33.45
C ARG A 152 -4.44 13.64 -33.81
N GLN A 153 -3.94 12.66 -33.07
CA GLN A 153 -4.36 11.27 -33.20
C GLN A 153 -5.68 11.06 -32.45
N LEU A 154 -6.44 10.05 -32.87
CA LEU A 154 -7.66 9.66 -32.17
C LEU A 154 -7.30 9.13 -30.78
N ILE A 155 -8.00 9.65 -29.77
CA ILE A 155 -7.85 9.24 -28.37
C ILE A 155 -9.04 8.37 -28.01
N PHE A 156 -8.75 7.17 -27.51
CA PHE A 156 -9.75 6.31 -26.88
C PHE A 156 -9.58 6.41 -25.36
N ILE A 157 -10.64 6.84 -24.67
CA ILE A 157 -10.65 6.97 -23.21
C ILE A 157 -11.32 5.72 -22.64
N THR A 158 -10.58 4.99 -21.81
CA THR A 158 -11.06 3.78 -21.13
C THR A 158 -11.39 4.07 -19.66
N SER A 159 -12.01 3.10 -19.00
CA SER A 159 -12.19 3.11 -17.54
C SER A 159 -10.88 3.25 -16.78
N ASP A 160 -9.74 2.88 -17.37
CA ASP A 160 -8.43 2.96 -16.73
C ASP A 160 -8.02 4.41 -16.46
N THR A 161 -8.49 5.36 -17.26
CA THR A 161 -8.28 6.79 -16.99
C THR A 161 -8.96 7.20 -15.68
N LEU A 162 -10.18 6.72 -15.44
CA LEU A 162 -10.90 6.98 -14.19
C LEU A 162 -10.26 6.23 -13.01
N LEU A 163 -9.83 4.99 -13.22
CA LEU A 163 -9.14 4.20 -12.21
C LEU A 163 -7.81 4.85 -11.79
N HIS A 164 -7.03 5.35 -12.76
CA HIS A 164 -5.80 6.08 -12.48
C HIS A 164 -6.07 7.36 -11.68
N LEU A 165 -7.08 8.15 -12.08
CA LEU A 165 -7.49 9.34 -11.33
C LEU A 165 -7.85 8.99 -9.88
N TYR A 166 -8.57 7.89 -9.68
CA TYR A 166 -8.89 7.40 -8.33
C TYR A 166 -7.63 7.07 -7.53
N HIS A 167 -6.65 6.37 -8.13
CA HIS A 167 -5.38 6.07 -7.46
C HIS A 167 -4.62 7.34 -7.05
N VAL A 168 -4.50 8.32 -7.94
CA VAL A 168 -3.84 9.61 -7.65
C VAL A 168 -4.56 10.35 -6.53
N GLN A 169 -5.89 10.42 -6.59
CA GLN A 169 -6.68 11.09 -5.55
C GLN A 169 -6.56 10.39 -4.19
N PHE A 170 -6.58 9.06 -4.17
CA PHE A 170 -6.46 8.27 -2.95
C PHE A 170 -5.08 8.48 -2.31
N ASP A 171 -4.02 8.39 -3.11
CA ASP A 171 -2.64 8.60 -2.67
C ASP A 171 -2.43 10.00 -2.06
N ASP A 172 -2.91 11.04 -2.75
CA ASP A 172 -2.85 12.41 -2.26
C ASP A 172 -3.67 12.60 -0.97
N SER A 173 -4.87 12.00 -0.90
CA SER A 173 -5.70 12.06 0.31
C SER A 173 -5.01 11.38 1.51
N MET A 174 -4.37 10.23 1.30
CA MET A 174 -3.63 9.52 2.34
C MET A 174 -2.42 10.33 2.79
N SER A 175 -1.62 10.82 1.85
CA SER A 175 -0.47 11.69 2.10
C SER A 175 -0.85 12.92 2.93
N GLN A 176 -2.01 13.54 2.65
CA GLN A 176 -2.51 14.66 3.43
C GLN A 176 -2.91 14.24 4.86
N VAL A 177 -3.57 13.10 5.04
CA VAL A 177 -3.96 12.60 6.37
C VAL A 177 -2.72 12.24 7.20
N GLU A 178 -1.74 11.58 6.59
CA GLU A 178 -0.48 11.20 7.23
C GLU A 178 0.27 12.44 7.72
N GLN A 179 0.42 13.46 6.87
CA GLN A 179 1.14 14.68 7.22
C GLN A 179 0.40 15.56 8.22
N ASN A 180 -0.92 15.73 8.06
CA ASN A 180 -1.65 16.74 8.82
C ASN A 180 -2.21 16.22 10.15
N GLU A 181 -2.50 14.91 10.23
CA GLU A 181 -3.17 14.31 11.39
C GLU A 181 -2.32 13.21 12.04
N LEU A 182 -1.93 12.17 11.27
CA LEU A 182 -1.31 10.97 11.87
C LEU A 182 0.09 11.23 12.41
N TYR A 183 0.87 12.10 11.78
CA TYR A 183 2.19 12.47 12.29
C TYR A 183 2.15 12.98 13.73
N ASP A 184 1.25 13.94 13.98
CA ASP A 184 1.14 14.62 15.25
C ASP A 184 0.60 13.64 16.32
N LEU A 185 -0.37 12.81 15.95
CA LEU A 185 -0.90 11.75 16.81
C LEU A 185 0.15 10.70 17.16
N LEU A 186 0.96 10.28 16.19
CA LEU A 186 2.03 9.29 16.41
C LEU A 186 3.09 9.86 17.37
N TRP A 187 3.51 11.11 17.16
CA TRP A 187 4.40 11.80 18.09
C TRP A 187 3.85 11.85 19.52
N GLU A 188 2.59 12.26 19.69
CA GLU A 188 1.95 12.33 21.01
C GLU A 188 1.87 10.95 21.69
N LEU A 189 1.50 9.92 20.91
CA LEU A 189 1.41 8.54 21.38
C LEU A 189 2.78 8.02 21.83
N ASP A 190 3.80 8.12 20.98
CA ASP A 190 5.13 7.62 21.29
C ASP A 190 5.75 8.37 22.47
N LYS A 191 5.48 9.68 22.57
CA LYS A 191 5.95 10.47 23.72
C LYS A 191 5.32 10.00 25.02
N ALA A 192 4.01 9.76 25.02
CA ALA A 192 3.31 9.25 26.19
C ALA A 192 3.80 7.84 26.59
N LEU A 193 4.00 6.96 25.61
CA LEU A 193 4.46 5.59 25.84
C LEU A 193 5.94 5.53 26.26
N LEU A 194 6.79 6.43 25.74
CA LEU A 194 8.15 6.61 26.23
C LEU A 194 8.14 7.02 27.71
N ASP A 195 7.34 8.03 28.07
CA ASP A 195 7.29 8.53 29.44
C ASP A 195 6.79 7.44 30.42
N ALA A 196 5.75 6.70 30.04
CA ALA A 196 5.26 5.55 30.81
C ALA A 196 6.33 4.45 30.95
N SER A 197 7.06 4.14 29.87
CA SER A 197 8.14 3.15 29.90
C SER A 197 9.30 3.56 30.80
N VAL A 198 9.63 4.86 30.84
CA VAL A 198 10.65 5.40 31.74
C VAL A 198 10.19 5.37 33.20
N GLU A 199 8.92 5.67 33.47
CA GLU A 199 8.34 5.54 34.81
C GLU A 199 8.42 4.09 35.31
N GLU A 200 7.98 3.14 34.49
CA GLU A 200 8.04 1.70 34.80
C GLU A 200 9.48 1.22 34.99
N TYR A 201 10.41 1.68 34.15
CA TYR A 201 11.83 1.39 34.31
C TYR A 201 12.37 1.84 35.67
N ASN A 202 11.90 2.97 36.20
CA ASN A 202 12.36 3.50 37.48
C ASN A 202 11.76 2.76 38.69
N SER A 203 10.54 2.23 38.58
CA SER A 203 9.83 1.53 39.65
C SER A 203 10.08 0.01 39.67
N ALA A 204 10.32 -0.60 38.51
CA ALA A 204 10.45 -2.05 38.36
C ALA A 204 11.85 -2.59 38.72
N SER A 205 11.93 -3.92 38.80
CA SER A 205 13.18 -4.67 39.02
C SER A 205 13.22 -5.95 38.18
N GLY A 206 14.40 -6.58 38.08
CA GLY A 206 14.53 -7.85 37.35
C GLY A 206 14.22 -7.73 35.85
N GLU A 207 13.51 -8.74 35.30
CA GLU A 207 13.17 -8.81 33.87
C GLU A 207 12.17 -7.72 33.45
N GLU A 208 11.26 -7.31 34.34
CA GLU A 208 10.32 -6.20 34.08
C GLU A 208 11.05 -4.87 33.87
N LYS A 209 12.09 -4.61 34.67
CA LYS A 209 12.93 -3.41 34.48
C LYS A 209 13.64 -3.43 33.13
N GLU A 210 14.18 -4.57 32.73
CA GLU A 210 14.83 -4.69 31.42
C GLU A 210 13.83 -4.56 30.27
N ALA A 211 12.62 -5.11 30.41
CA ALA A 211 11.54 -4.94 29.45
C ALA A 211 11.14 -3.46 29.31
N ALA A 212 10.88 -2.76 30.42
CA ALA A 212 10.56 -1.33 30.42
C ALA A 212 11.70 -0.48 29.81
N ARG A 213 12.97 -0.85 30.07
CA ARG A 213 14.13 -0.22 29.43
C ARG A 213 14.09 -0.36 27.91
N ARG A 214 13.76 -1.54 27.38
CA ARG A 214 13.68 -1.78 25.93
C ARG A 214 12.48 -1.10 25.30
N ASN A 215 11.33 -1.04 25.98
CA ASN A 215 10.20 -0.22 25.53
C ASN A 215 10.59 1.27 25.44
N ALA A 216 11.31 1.79 26.44
CA ALA A 216 11.83 3.16 26.39
C ALA A 216 12.79 3.36 25.21
N ALA A 217 13.63 2.38 24.87
CA ALA A 217 14.46 2.42 23.67
C ALA A 217 13.63 2.40 22.39
N TYR A 218 12.62 1.52 22.31
CA TYR A 218 11.74 1.35 21.17
C TYR A 218 10.99 2.64 20.80
N PHE A 219 10.37 3.31 21.79
CA PHE A 219 9.68 4.58 21.56
C PHE A 219 10.64 5.77 21.38
N ALA A 220 11.83 5.72 22.00
CA ALA A 220 12.84 6.74 21.74
C ALA A 220 13.38 6.67 20.30
N VAL A 221 13.54 5.47 19.71
CA VAL A 221 13.90 5.33 18.29
C VAL A 221 12.81 5.97 17.41
N ALA A 222 11.54 5.63 17.64
CA ALA A 222 10.41 6.19 16.88
C ALA A 222 10.38 7.73 16.95
N LEU A 223 10.46 8.30 18.15
CA LEU A 223 10.50 9.75 18.34
C LEU A 223 11.73 10.40 17.71
N SER A 224 12.89 9.74 17.72
CA SER A 224 14.08 10.24 17.02
C SER A 224 13.90 10.25 15.51
N LEU A 225 13.19 9.28 14.94
CA LEU A 225 12.87 9.26 13.50
C LEU A 225 11.83 10.33 13.14
N LEU A 226 10.90 10.63 14.04
CA LEU A 226 9.91 11.71 13.90
C LEU A 226 10.45 13.09 14.26
N GLN A 227 11.62 13.19 14.86
CA GLN A 227 12.16 14.47 15.26
C GLN A 227 12.70 15.17 14.00
N PRO A 228 12.16 16.35 13.64
CA PRO A 228 12.71 17.10 12.52
C PRO A 228 14.05 17.72 12.91
N GLU A 229 14.81 18.19 11.92
CA GLU A 229 16.06 18.93 12.15
C GLU A 229 15.87 20.10 13.14
N GLU A 230 16.92 20.45 13.89
CA GLU A 230 16.87 21.35 15.07
C GLU A 230 16.22 22.72 14.80
N GLU A 231 16.15 23.17 13.55
CA GLU A 231 15.50 24.42 13.16
C GLU A 231 13.95 24.37 13.14
N GLN A 232 13.33 23.19 13.31
CA GLN A 232 11.88 22.98 13.23
C GLN A 232 11.25 22.68 14.61
N ILE A 233 11.12 23.75 15.40
CA ILE A 233 10.90 23.82 16.87
C ILE A 233 9.67 23.07 17.44
N LYS A 234 8.79 22.45 16.63
CA LYS A 234 7.53 21.87 17.14
C LYS A 234 7.71 20.58 17.94
N TYR A 235 8.73 19.79 17.63
CA TYR A 235 8.91 18.44 18.18
C TYR A 235 10.31 18.26 18.74
N GLN A 236 10.42 18.15 20.06
CA GLN A 236 11.69 17.91 20.72
C GLN A 236 11.48 16.98 21.92
N PHE A 237 12.40 16.03 22.08
CA PHE A 237 12.50 15.22 23.28
C PHE A 237 13.97 14.87 23.54
N ASP A 238 14.26 14.45 24.75
CA ASP A 238 15.57 13.95 25.13
C ASP A 238 15.56 12.43 25.24
N ILE A 239 16.52 11.78 24.57
CA ILE A 239 16.70 10.33 24.69
C ILE A 239 17.17 10.01 26.13
N PRO A 240 16.46 9.13 26.87
CA PRO A 240 16.87 8.75 28.23
C PRO A 240 18.28 8.15 28.25
N SER A 241 19.08 8.54 29.24
CA SER A 241 20.49 8.14 29.33
C SER A 241 20.70 6.62 29.42
N SER A 242 19.73 5.89 29.98
CA SER A 242 19.74 4.42 30.11
C SER A 242 19.63 3.66 28.78
N VAL A 243 19.14 4.31 27.72
CA VAL A 243 18.91 3.67 26.40
C VAL A 243 19.69 4.31 25.27
N LYS A 244 20.37 5.43 25.53
CA LYS A 244 21.03 6.29 24.53
C LYS A 244 21.93 5.53 23.56
N ASP A 245 22.71 4.58 24.05
CA ASP A 245 23.63 3.82 23.20
C ASP A 245 22.89 2.85 22.27
N ASN A 246 21.83 2.19 22.76
CA ASN A 246 21.00 1.32 21.93
C ASN A 246 20.24 2.12 20.89
N VAL A 247 19.63 3.24 21.27
CA VAL A 247 18.89 4.11 20.35
C VAL A 247 19.80 4.62 19.24
N LYS A 248 21.01 5.11 19.58
CA LYS A 248 21.97 5.56 18.57
C LYS A 248 22.43 4.46 17.62
N ALA A 249 22.67 3.25 18.15
CA ALA A 249 23.07 2.12 17.33
C ALA A 249 21.95 1.70 16.37
N GLU A 250 20.69 1.69 16.84
CA GLU A 250 19.52 1.37 16.02
C GLU A 250 19.31 2.41 14.91
N LEU A 251 19.36 3.71 15.26
CA LEU A 251 19.24 4.80 14.29
C LEU A 251 20.34 4.74 13.21
N ALA A 252 21.57 4.39 13.59
CA ALA A 252 22.66 4.25 12.63
C ALA A 252 22.40 3.12 11.61
N LEU A 253 21.77 2.02 12.03
CA LEU A 253 21.39 0.93 11.12
C LEU A 253 20.24 1.37 10.20
N ILE A 254 19.23 2.05 10.75
CA ILE A 254 18.09 2.58 9.98
C ILE A 254 18.57 3.57 8.91
N GLU A 255 19.44 4.52 9.24
CA GLU A 255 19.95 5.51 8.27
C GLU A 255 20.95 4.94 7.25
N ALA A 256 21.64 3.84 7.59
CA ALA A 256 22.54 3.18 6.65
C ALA A 256 21.80 2.48 5.51
N HIS A 257 20.53 2.09 5.73
CA HIS A 257 19.68 1.39 4.75
C HIS A 257 20.33 0.12 4.15
N GLU A 258 21.22 -0.52 4.90
CA GLU A 258 21.84 -1.77 4.48
C GLU A 258 20.86 -2.94 4.59
N SER A 259 21.28 -4.14 4.17
CA SER A 259 20.46 -5.35 4.26
C SER A 259 20.28 -5.82 5.71
N PHE A 260 20.16 -7.14 5.90
CA PHE A 260 19.94 -7.73 7.21
C PHE A 260 21.06 -7.45 8.21
N SER A 261 20.67 -6.99 9.41
CA SER A 261 21.55 -6.91 10.58
C SER A 261 20.74 -7.15 11.86
N ALA A 262 21.40 -7.61 12.92
CA ALA A 262 20.76 -7.84 14.21
C ALA A 262 20.45 -6.50 14.90
N SER A 263 19.20 -6.31 15.35
CA SER A 263 18.81 -5.13 16.12
C SER A 263 19.52 -5.11 17.49
N PRO A 264 20.14 -3.99 17.89
CA PRO A 264 20.71 -3.83 19.23
C PRO A 264 19.68 -3.86 20.37
N ILE A 265 18.39 -3.71 20.08
CA ILE A 265 17.30 -3.72 21.07
C ILE A 265 16.59 -5.08 21.12
N PHE A 266 16.29 -5.65 19.95
CA PHE A 266 15.48 -6.87 19.81
C PHE A 266 16.28 -8.15 19.57
N LEU A 267 17.56 -8.03 19.23
CA LEU A 267 18.50 -9.14 19.09
C LEU A 267 18.08 -10.17 18.02
N TYR A 268 17.32 -9.78 17.01
CA TYR A 268 17.08 -10.59 15.81
C TYR A 268 17.33 -9.75 14.55
N ASN A 269 17.51 -10.42 13.40
CA ASN A 269 17.80 -9.76 12.14
C ASN A 269 16.59 -8.99 11.60
N GLU A 270 16.81 -7.72 11.32
CA GLU A 270 15.89 -6.81 10.63
C GLU A 270 16.47 -6.41 9.26
N ASP A 271 15.61 -6.21 8.28
CA ASP A 271 16.01 -5.72 6.95
C ASP A 271 15.93 -4.18 6.93
N TYR A 272 17.08 -3.53 7.12
CA TYR A 272 17.14 -2.08 7.20
C TYR A 272 16.96 -1.38 5.84
N SER A 273 16.98 -2.13 4.73
CA SER A 273 16.71 -1.61 3.37
C SER A 273 15.25 -1.21 3.17
N GLN A 274 14.37 -1.67 4.07
CA GLN A 274 12.95 -1.35 4.07
C GLN A 274 12.65 0.06 4.59
N TYR A 275 13.62 0.74 5.21
CA TYR A 275 13.44 2.07 5.78
C TYR A 275 13.71 3.21 4.77
N VAL A 276 14.02 2.88 3.51
CA VAL A 276 14.19 3.87 2.43
C VAL A 276 12.81 4.42 2.00
N PRO A 277 12.52 5.73 2.15
CA PRO A 277 11.26 6.31 1.70
C PRO A 277 11.05 6.14 0.18
N ARG A 278 9.82 5.84 -0.23
CA ARG A 278 9.42 5.60 -1.64
C ARG A 278 8.06 6.23 -1.92
N GLY A 279 7.73 6.41 -3.21
CA GLY A 279 6.43 6.98 -3.61
C GLY A 279 6.21 8.38 -3.03
N HIS A 280 4.98 8.65 -2.57
CA HIS A 280 4.61 9.96 -2.02
C HIS A 280 5.42 10.35 -0.79
N TYR A 281 5.97 9.37 -0.05
CA TYR A 281 6.79 9.66 1.14
C TYR A 281 8.05 10.47 0.85
N THR A 282 8.49 10.52 -0.41
CA THR A 282 9.66 11.31 -0.83
C THR A 282 9.37 12.81 -0.98
N HIS A 283 8.10 13.24 -0.97
CA HIS A 283 7.69 14.61 -1.28
C HIS A 283 8.05 15.64 -0.20
N SER A 284 8.26 15.24 1.05
CA SER A 284 8.63 16.14 2.15
C SER A 284 9.46 15.44 3.22
N GLU A 285 10.30 16.19 3.94
CA GLU A 285 11.03 15.67 5.10
C GLU A 285 10.08 15.09 6.16
N LYS A 286 8.96 15.77 6.41
CA LYS A 286 7.92 15.29 7.33
C LYS A 286 7.40 13.90 6.94
N LEU A 287 7.14 13.66 5.65
CA LEU A 287 6.72 12.34 5.19
C LEU A 287 7.83 11.29 5.26
N GLN A 288 9.08 11.66 4.99
CA GLN A 288 10.22 10.74 5.11
C GLN A 288 10.40 10.29 6.57
N ASN A 289 10.30 11.21 7.51
CA ASN A 289 10.38 10.96 8.95
C ASN A 289 9.21 10.08 9.42
N TYR A 290 7.99 10.41 8.99
CA TYR A 290 6.80 9.60 9.25
C TYR A 290 6.96 8.17 8.73
N PHE A 291 7.40 8.01 7.48
CA PHE A 291 7.61 6.71 6.87
C PHE A 291 8.57 5.85 7.70
N LYS A 292 9.74 6.38 8.07
CA LYS A 292 10.72 5.63 8.87
C LYS A 292 10.16 5.18 10.22
N ALA A 293 9.47 6.07 10.93
CA ALA A 293 8.86 5.75 12.22
C ALA A 293 7.69 4.76 12.08
N PHE A 294 6.83 4.95 11.08
CA PHE A 294 5.73 4.04 10.79
C PHE A 294 6.25 2.64 10.41
N MET A 295 7.31 2.56 9.61
CA MET A 295 7.98 1.30 9.27
C MET A 295 8.60 0.65 10.51
N TRP A 296 9.25 1.42 11.38
CA TRP A 296 9.78 0.93 12.66
C TRP A 296 8.68 0.25 13.49
N HIS A 297 7.51 0.89 13.61
CA HIS A 297 6.38 0.32 14.33
C HIS A 297 5.77 -0.90 13.65
N GLY A 298 5.63 -0.86 12.31
CA GLY A 298 4.99 -1.93 11.56
C GLY A 298 5.84 -3.20 11.45
N ARG A 299 7.17 -3.08 11.51
CA ARG A 299 8.10 -4.19 11.28
C ARG A 299 8.61 -4.81 12.57
N MET A 300 8.88 -3.99 13.59
CA MET A 300 9.43 -4.52 14.84
C MET A 300 8.35 -5.20 15.67
N SER A 301 8.67 -6.42 16.09
CA SER A 301 7.77 -7.30 16.82
C SER A 301 8.41 -7.83 18.09
N MET A 302 7.63 -7.91 19.17
CA MET A 302 8.02 -8.61 20.39
C MET A 302 7.77 -10.13 20.22
N LEU A 303 8.84 -10.92 20.18
CA LEU A 303 8.78 -12.36 19.92
C LEU A 303 8.42 -13.17 21.16
N LEU A 304 7.46 -14.09 21.00
CA LEU A 304 7.04 -15.04 22.05
C LEU A 304 7.98 -16.25 22.20
N LYS A 305 8.84 -16.52 21.22
CA LYS A 305 9.73 -17.69 21.18
C LYS A 305 11.14 -17.29 20.74
N GLY A 306 12.15 -17.94 21.32
CA GLY A 306 13.55 -17.60 21.11
C GLY A 306 14.14 -18.00 19.74
N LYS A 307 13.40 -18.69 18.88
CA LYS A 307 13.95 -19.30 17.63
C LYS A 307 14.68 -18.30 16.71
N LEU A 308 14.21 -17.06 16.66
CA LEU A 308 14.79 -16.02 15.79
C LEU A 308 15.76 -15.09 16.54
N ILE A 309 15.88 -15.25 17.87
CA ILE A 309 16.69 -14.37 18.71
C ILE A 309 18.13 -14.88 18.75
N GLU A 310 19.07 -14.00 18.41
CA GLU A 310 20.50 -14.21 18.41
C GLU A 310 21.11 -13.76 19.75
N ALA A 311 20.97 -14.61 20.77
CA ALA A 311 21.49 -14.35 22.12
C ALA A 311 22.00 -15.63 22.79
N GLU A 312 22.71 -15.49 23.92
CA GLU A 312 23.21 -16.63 24.71
C GLU A 312 22.06 -17.44 25.34
N ASP A 313 20.99 -16.76 25.79
CA ASP A 313 19.76 -17.39 26.29
C ASP A 313 18.52 -16.84 25.53
N PRO A 314 18.24 -17.36 24.32
CA PRO A 314 17.13 -16.87 23.49
C PRO A 314 15.75 -17.01 24.14
N GLU A 315 15.55 -18.00 25.00
CA GLU A 315 14.28 -18.20 25.70
C GLU A 315 14.06 -17.15 26.78
N LYS A 316 15.12 -16.71 27.46
CA LYS A 316 15.05 -15.55 28.37
C LYS A 316 14.74 -14.27 27.63
N GLU A 317 15.37 -14.04 26.50
CA GLU A 317 15.12 -12.86 25.68
C GLU A 317 13.68 -12.81 25.16
N ALA A 318 13.12 -13.95 24.72
CA ALA A 318 11.72 -14.05 24.32
C ALA A 318 10.75 -13.78 25.50
N ARG A 319 11.08 -14.22 26.71
CA ARG A 319 10.29 -13.86 27.91
C ARG A 319 10.31 -12.36 28.17
N ILE A 320 11.47 -11.70 28.08
CA ILE A 320 11.59 -10.25 28.23
C ILE A 320 10.78 -9.52 27.16
N GLN A 321 10.82 -9.98 25.90
CA GLN A 321 9.98 -9.41 24.82
C GLN A 321 8.48 -9.63 25.05
N THR A 322 8.09 -10.77 25.61
CA THR A 322 6.69 -11.01 26.00
C THR A 322 6.23 -10.04 27.11
N ILE A 323 7.11 -9.77 28.08
CA ILE A 323 6.86 -8.77 29.13
C ILE A 323 6.78 -7.37 28.52
N GLN A 324 7.68 -7.01 27.58
CA GLN A 324 7.64 -5.73 26.85
C GLN A 324 6.25 -5.46 26.26
N ALA A 325 5.72 -6.43 25.50
CA ALA A 325 4.40 -6.31 24.88
C ALA A 325 3.27 -6.15 25.92
N SER A 326 3.41 -6.77 27.10
CA SER A 326 2.42 -6.69 28.17
C SER A 326 2.45 -5.37 28.94
N LEU A 327 3.58 -4.65 28.90
CA LEU A 327 3.77 -3.37 29.58
C LEU A 327 3.35 -2.15 28.73
N ILE A 328 3.08 -2.33 27.44
CA ILE A 328 2.57 -1.26 26.57
C ILE A 328 1.05 -1.18 26.76
N THR A 329 0.58 -0.19 27.54
CA THR A 329 -0.85 -0.01 27.89
C THR A 329 -1.32 1.42 27.86
#